data_AF-A0A068NN52-F1
#
_entry.id   AF-A0A068NN52-F1
#
_cell.length_a   1.000
_cell.length_b   1.000
_cell.length_c   1.000
_cell.angle_alpha   90.00
_cell.angle_beta   90.00
_cell.angle_gamma   90.00
#
_symmetry.space_group_name_H-M   'P 1'
#
loop_
_entity.id
_entity.type
_entity.pdbx_description
1 polymer ?
#
loop_
_entity_poly.entity_id
_entity_poly.type
_entity_poly.pdbx_seq_one_letter_code
_entity_poly.pdbx_strand_id
1 'polypeptide(L)'
;MFFEDPSKRYPNLVQALNVLGRRRFLLEEDRATNVIVLSSVAAFFGGWALSGSVLWPLFAGCVVLLIGSIFKSRSRKPPPVVDERAIEATEIAKRMGMMLTKRRLHRDLDEGSLMLLEECARHWARARAALEGPFWTAGQVPAHYQSVRTLALSALDQSMDEVMLHYRDWVPDEVPNRHALDYVDEALEQFTMKGSKRANFPPAAFGPVRVIADKLRHLGDEAESLAREARVDPEVAAEVAPGRSLDQTLSELRQIREAEDELRQNLRG
;
A
#
# COMPACT_ATOMS: atom_id res chain seq x y z
N MET A 1 -24.46 15.23 -23.07
CA MET A 1 -23.32 14.40 -22.60
C MET A 1 -22.42 15.13 -21.59
N PHE A 2 -22.82 16.28 -21.03
CA PHE A 2 -21.88 17.30 -20.51
C PHE A 2 -21.71 17.37 -18.98
N PHE A 3 -22.29 16.44 -18.23
CA PHE A 3 -22.12 16.34 -16.77
C PHE A 3 -21.90 14.90 -16.34
N GLU A 4 -21.10 14.17 -17.12
CA GLU A 4 -20.71 12.84 -16.72
C GLU A 4 -19.83 12.96 -15.48
N ASP A 5 -20.26 12.31 -14.41
CA ASP A 5 -19.59 12.41 -13.12
C ASP A 5 -18.14 11.93 -13.29
N PRO A 6 -17.10 12.72 -12.97
CA PRO A 6 -15.71 12.36 -13.24
C PRO A 6 -15.30 11.05 -12.54
N SER A 7 -16.03 10.68 -11.49
CA SER A 7 -15.96 9.37 -10.84
C SER A 7 -16.24 8.19 -11.79
N LYS A 8 -17.07 8.39 -12.81
CA LYS A 8 -17.39 7.40 -13.85
C LYS A 8 -16.30 7.31 -14.92
N ARG A 9 -15.59 8.42 -15.17
CA ARG A 9 -14.52 8.47 -16.18
C ARG A 9 -13.24 7.79 -15.68
N TYR A 10 -12.97 7.89 -14.38
CA TYR A 10 -11.77 7.35 -13.73
C TYR A 10 -12.11 6.40 -12.57
N PRO A 11 -12.82 5.28 -12.84
CA PRO A 11 -13.32 4.41 -11.78
C PRO A 11 -12.20 3.73 -10.98
N ASN A 12 -11.10 3.34 -11.63
CA ASN A 12 -10.00 2.64 -10.95
C ASN A 12 -9.22 3.60 -10.07
N LEU A 13 -9.00 4.84 -10.52
CA LEU A 13 -8.36 5.88 -9.72
C LEU A 13 -9.18 6.17 -8.46
N VAL A 14 -10.50 6.32 -8.57
CA VAL A 14 -11.38 6.52 -7.41
C VAL A 14 -11.24 5.36 -6.42
N GLN A 15 -11.23 4.12 -6.92
CA GLN A 15 -11.04 2.94 -6.07
C GLN A 15 -9.68 2.96 -5.37
N ALA A 16 -8.60 3.24 -6.09
CA ALA A 16 -7.25 3.31 -5.54
C ALA A 16 -7.13 4.41 -4.47
N LEU A 17 -7.64 5.62 -4.75
CA LEU A 17 -7.64 6.73 -3.79
C LEU A 17 -8.44 6.40 -2.52
N ASN A 18 -9.58 5.70 -2.66
CA ASN A 18 -10.37 5.24 -1.50
C ASN A 18 -9.67 4.16 -0.68
N VAL A 19 -8.84 3.31 -1.31
CA VAL A 19 -8.04 2.31 -0.59
C VAL A 19 -6.87 2.98 0.12
N LEU A 20 -6.14 3.88 -0.55
CA LEU A 20 -5.05 4.65 0.04
C LEU A 20 -5.52 5.54 1.19
N GLY A 21 -6.66 6.22 1.03
CA GLY A 21 -7.27 7.03 2.07
C GLY A 21 -7.70 6.24 3.32
N ARG A 22 -8.09 4.96 3.15
CA ARG A 22 -8.43 4.07 4.28
C ARG A 22 -7.19 3.63 5.08
N ARG A 23 -6.02 3.50 4.45
CA ARG A 23 -4.78 3.11 5.15
C ARG A 23 -4.35 4.13 6.19
N ARG A 24 -4.57 5.42 5.93
CA ARG A 24 -4.26 6.49 6.88
C ARG A 24 -4.97 6.31 8.22
N PHE A 25 -6.24 5.89 8.20
CA PHE A 25 -6.98 5.63 9.44
C PHE A 25 -6.33 4.54 10.29
N LEU A 26 -5.81 3.48 9.65
CA LEU A 26 -5.10 2.41 10.36
C LEU A 26 -3.77 2.92 10.96
N LEU A 27 -3.04 3.77 10.22
CA LEU A 27 -1.80 4.38 10.71
C LEU A 27 -2.02 5.40 11.85
N GLU A 28 -3.11 6.17 11.78
CA GLU A 28 -3.50 7.12 12.83
C GLU A 28 -4.06 6.40 14.07
N GLU A 29 -4.79 5.29 13.90
CA GLU A 29 -5.28 4.45 15.00
C GLU A 29 -4.11 3.85 15.79
N ASP A 30 -3.05 3.39 15.13
CA ASP A 30 -1.82 2.91 15.80
C ASP A 30 -1.12 4.03 16.60
N ARG A 31 -1.11 5.27 16.09
CA ARG A 31 -0.57 6.43 16.82
C ARG A 31 -1.44 6.81 18.02
N ALA A 32 -2.75 6.87 17.85
CA ALA A 32 -3.69 7.21 18.91
C ALA A 32 -3.68 6.17 20.04
N THR A 33 -3.57 4.89 19.69
CA THR A 33 -3.49 3.79 20.66
C THR A 33 -2.23 3.91 21.54
N ASN A 34 -1.09 4.27 20.97
CA ASN A 34 0.14 4.51 21.74
C ASN A 34 0.02 5.72 22.68
N VAL A 35 -0.65 6.80 22.26
CA VAL A 35 -0.88 7.98 23.12
C VAL A 35 -1.87 7.70 24.24
N ILE A 36 -2.93 6.93 23.97
CA ILE A 36 -3.93 6.53 24.98
C ILE A 36 -3.30 5.63 26.05
N VAL A 37 -2.41 4.71 25.67
CA VAL A 37 -1.68 3.88 26.66
C VAL A 37 -0.80 4.75 27.56
N LEU A 38 -0.10 5.76 27.01
CA LEU A 38 0.71 6.69 27.81
C LEU A 38 -0.14 7.58 28.73
N SER A 39 -1.28 8.10 28.25
CA SER A 39 -2.14 8.97 29.06
C SER A 39 -2.87 8.21 30.16
N SER A 40 -3.22 6.94 29.92
CA SER A 40 -3.84 6.05 30.91
C SER A 40 -2.91 5.80 32.10
N VAL A 41 -1.61 5.63 31.85
CA VAL A 41 -0.60 5.46 32.91
C VAL A 41 -0.44 6.76 33.72
N ALA A 42 -0.43 7.92 33.08
CA ALA A 42 -0.32 9.22 33.76
C ALA A 42 -1.54 9.53 34.65
N ALA A 43 -2.76 9.28 34.15
CA ALA A 43 -3.99 9.46 34.93
C ALA A 43 -4.06 8.52 36.15
N PHE A 44 -3.49 7.34 36.03
CA PHE A 44 -3.41 6.35 37.11
C PHE A 44 -2.49 6.81 38.27
N PHE A 45 -1.33 7.41 37.96
CA PHE A 45 -0.47 8.00 38.98
C PHE A 45 -1.08 9.25 39.62
N GLY A 46 -1.81 10.06 38.87
CA GLY A 46 -2.52 11.24 39.40
C GLY A 46 -3.67 10.89 40.35
N GLY A 47 -4.43 9.83 40.06
CA GLY A 47 -5.53 9.36 40.91
C GLY A 47 -5.08 8.68 42.20
N TRP A 48 -3.89 8.05 42.20
CA TRP A 48 -3.31 7.43 43.40
C TRP A 48 -2.95 8.44 44.49
N ALA A 49 -2.54 9.65 44.11
CA ALA A 49 -2.18 10.71 45.05
C ALA A 49 -3.39 11.27 45.84
N LEU A 50 -4.62 11.04 45.38
CA LEU A 50 -5.83 11.68 45.93
C LEU A 50 -6.73 10.76 46.77
N SER A 51 -6.63 9.44 46.64
CA SER A 51 -7.69 8.54 47.14
C SER A 51 -7.49 8.00 48.56
N GLY A 52 -6.34 8.22 49.20
CA GLY A 52 -6.09 7.90 50.62
C GLY A 52 -6.33 6.44 51.06
N SER A 53 -6.62 5.54 50.11
CA SER A 53 -7.19 4.22 50.36
C SER A 53 -6.22 3.13 49.91
N VAL A 54 -5.81 2.28 50.85
CA VAL A 54 -4.76 1.25 50.65
C VAL A 54 -5.21 0.10 49.72
N LEU A 55 -6.53 -0.10 49.52
CA LEU A 55 -7.07 -1.23 48.75
C LEU A 55 -7.26 -0.95 47.25
N TRP A 56 -7.42 0.32 46.86
CA TRP A 56 -7.50 0.72 45.46
C TRP A 56 -6.27 0.34 44.60
N PRO A 57 -5.02 0.51 45.07
CA PRO A 57 -3.84 0.19 44.26
C PRO A 57 -3.71 -1.28 43.87
N LEU A 58 -4.28 -2.21 44.66
CA LEU A 58 -4.25 -3.65 44.31
C LEU A 58 -5.20 -3.98 43.17
N PHE A 59 -6.45 -3.50 43.23
CA PHE A 59 -7.43 -3.72 42.15
C PHE A 59 -7.01 -3.03 40.87
N ALA A 60 -6.60 -1.77 40.99
CA ALA A 60 -6.20 -0.96 39.87
C ALA A 60 -4.91 -1.54 39.23
N GLY A 61 -3.95 -2.02 40.05
CA GLY A 61 -2.73 -2.69 39.58
C GLY A 61 -3.01 -3.98 38.79
N CYS A 62 -3.96 -4.80 39.25
CA CYS A 62 -4.36 -6.01 38.53
C CYS A 62 -5.00 -5.71 37.16
N VAL A 63 -5.83 -4.66 37.06
CA VAL A 63 -6.45 -4.23 35.79
C VAL A 63 -5.39 -3.71 34.81
N VAL A 64 -4.43 -2.90 35.28
CA VAL A 64 -3.32 -2.40 34.46
C VAL A 64 -2.40 -3.54 34.02
N LEU A 65 -2.14 -4.53 34.88
CA LEU A 65 -1.34 -5.71 34.51
C LEU A 65 -2.06 -6.64 33.53
N LEU A 66 -3.38 -6.81 33.64
CA LEU A 66 -4.16 -7.59 32.69
C LEU A 66 -4.24 -6.92 31.31
N ILE A 67 -4.54 -5.62 31.27
CA ILE A 67 -4.52 -4.84 30.03
C ILE A 67 -3.10 -4.82 29.46
N GLY A 68 -2.10 -4.52 30.29
CA GLY A 68 -0.69 -4.52 29.90
C GLY A 68 -0.19 -5.88 29.41
N SER A 69 -0.67 -7.00 29.94
CA SER A 69 -0.34 -8.36 29.50
C SER A 69 -0.90 -8.68 28.10
N ILE A 70 -2.19 -8.36 27.89
CA ILE A 70 -2.87 -8.55 26.60
C ILE A 70 -2.24 -7.65 25.54
N PHE A 71 -1.86 -6.41 25.90
CA PHE A 71 -1.17 -5.50 25.01
C PHE A 71 0.30 -5.85 24.80
N LYS A 72 1.05 -6.34 25.80
CA LYS A 72 2.45 -6.80 25.65
C LYS A 72 2.56 -8.02 24.74
N SER A 73 1.54 -8.89 24.74
CA SER A 73 1.39 -9.97 23.76
C SER A 73 1.21 -9.45 22.32
N ARG A 74 0.48 -8.34 22.13
CA ARG A 74 0.33 -7.66 20.82
C ARG A 74 1.51 -6.74 20.44
N SER A 75 2.23 -6.21 21.42
CA SER A 75 3.27 -5.17 21.29
C SER A 75 4.69 -5.73 21.10
N ARG A 76 4.86 -7.06 20.98
CA ARG A 76 6.13 -7.66 20.52
C ARG A 76 6.44 -7.37 19.05
N LYS A 77 5.53 -6.71 18.33
CA LYS A 77 5.86 -6.12 17.04
C LYS A 77 6.67 -4.85 17.31
N PRO A 78 7.90 -4.71 16.79
CA PRO A 78 8.64 -3.46 16.90
C PRO A 78 7.72 -2.30 16.43
N PRO A 79 7.80 -1.11 17.05
CA PRO A 79 7.01 0.04 16.60
C PRO A 79 7.24 0.15 15.09
N PRO A 80 6.17 0.23 14.27
CA PRO A 80 6.33 0.30 12.83
C PRO A 80 7.23 1.50 12.56
N VAL A 81 8.32 1.27 11.83
CA VAL A 81 9.11 2.36 11.28
C VAL A 81 8.13 3.14 10.44
N VAL A 82 7.73 4.31 10.94
CA VAL A 82 6.71 5.11 10.29
C VAL A 82 7.36 5.62 9.02
N ASP A 83 6.93 5.07 7.89
CA ASP A 83 7.41 5.51 6.60
C ASP A 83 6.78 6.89 6.31
N GLU A 84 7.55 7.95 6.55
CA GLU A 84 7.12 9.33 6.31
C GLU A 84 6.65 9.53 4.86
N ARG A 85 7.25 8.78 3.92
CA ARG A 85 6.88 8.82 2.50
C ARG A 85 5.48 8.25 2.28
N ALA A 86 5.13 7.17 2.96
CA ALA A 86 3.79 6.58 2.87
C ALA A 86 2.74 7.54 3.44
N ILE A 87 3.05 8.25 4.54
CA ILE A 87 2.15 9.28 5.07
C ILE A 87 1.94 10.37 4.03
N GLU A 88 3.03 10.94 3.50
CA GLU A 88 2.97 12.00 2.51
C GLU A 88 2.18 11.58 1.25
N ALA A 89 2.43 10.38 0.74
CA ALA A 89 1.68 9.81 -0.37
C ALA A 89 0.16 9.72 -0.08
N THR A 90 -0.22 9.27 1.12
CA THR A 90 -1.64 9.22 1.51
C THR A 90 -2.27 10.60 1.63
N GLU A 91 -1.52 11.64 2.01
CA GLU A 91 -2.02 13.00 2.05
C GLU A 91 -2.29 13.55 0.65
N ILE A 92 -1.38 13.30 -0.28
CA ILE A 92 -1.55 13.66 -1.69
C ILE A 92 -2.75 12.91 -2.29
N ALA A 93 -2.87 11.61 -2.04
CA ALA A 93 -4.02 10.81 -2.47
C ALA A 93 -5.35 11.36 -1.90
N LYS A 94 -5.37 11.78 -0.64
CA LYS A 94 -6.56 12.39 -0.02
C LYS A 94 -6.91 13.73 -0.69
N ARG A 95 -5.91 14.58 -0.96
CA ARG A 95 -6.11 15.85 -1.67
C ARG A 95 -6.66 15.62 -3.08
N MET A 96 -6.08 14.69 -3.83
CA MET A 96 -6.60 14.26 -5.13
C MET A 96 -8.03 13.73 -5.03
N GLY A 97 -8.34 12.93 -4.02
CA GLY A 97 -9.70 12.44 -3.77
C GLY A 97 -10.69 13.57 -3.53
N MET A 98 -10.32 14.57 -2.72
CA MET A 98 -11.14 15.78 -2.50
C MET A 98 -11.31 16.63 -3.77
N MET A 99 -10.26 16.73 -4.60
CA MET A 99 -10.35 17.40 -5.88
C MET A 99 -11.27 16.66 -6.85
N LEU A 100 -11.27 15.32 -6.82
CA LEU A 100 -12.15 14.49 -7.65
C LEU A 100 -13.61 14.65 -7.23
N THR A 101 -13.92 14.60 -5.94
CA THR A 101 -15.29 14.83 -5.43
C THR A 101 -15.80 16.25 -5.72
N LYS A 102 -14.91 17.25 -5.67
CA LYS A 102 -15.19 18.63 -6.08
C LYS A 102 -15.17 18.83 -7.60
N ARG A 103 -14.99 17.78 -8.41
CA ARG A 103 -14.89 17.86 -9.89
C ARG A 103 -13.84 18.87 -10.35
N ARG A 104 -12.71 18.98 -9.66
CA ARG A 104 -11.62 19.92 -9.98
C ARG A 104 -10.40 19.23 -10.54
N LEU A 105 -10.31 17.92 -10.34
CA LEU A 105 -9.12 17.16 -10.71
C LEU A 105 -8.78 17.31 -12.20
N HIS A 106 -9.79 17.33 -13.10
CA HIS A 106 -9.63 17.56 -14.54
C HIS A 106 -9.23 18.98 -14.94
N ARG A 107 -9.39 19.95 -14.04
CA ARG A 107 -8.98 21.35 -14.26
C ARG A 107 -7.55 21.56 -13.81
N ASP A 108 -7.21 20.99 -12.65
CA ASP A 108 -5.94 21.23 -11.99
C ASP A 108 -4.83 20.27 -12.49
N LEU A 109 -5.19 19.08 -13.02
CA LEU A 109 -4.29 18.14 -13.68
C LEU A 109 -4.60 18.03 -15.17
N ASP A 110 -3.55 17.88 -15.99
CA ASP A 110 -3.68 17.61 -17.42
C ASP A 110 -4.34 16.24 -17.68
N GLU A 111 -5.09 16.15 -18.78
CA GLU A 111 -5.79 14.93 -19.19
C GLU A 111 -4.82 13.76 -19.36
N GLY A 112 -3.63 13.98 -19.92
CA GLY A 112 -2.63 12.93 -20.08
C GLY A 112 -2.15 12.36 -18.74
N SER A 113 -2.05 13.22 -17.72
CA SER A 113 -1.66 12.80 -16.37
C SER A 113 -2.77 11.99 -15.71
N LEU A 114 -4.02 12.39 -15.92
CA LEU A 114 -5.18 11.66 -15.41
C LEU A 114 -5.34 10.29 -16.07
N MET A 115 -5.13 10.21 -17.38
CA MET A 115 -5.09 8.94 -18.09
C MET A 115 -3.97 8.04 -17.55
N LEU A 116 -2.77 8.58 -17.31
CA LEU A 116 -1.66 7.81 -16.75
C LEU A 116 -1.95 7.33 -15.32
N LEU A 117 -2.53 8.18 -14.48
CA LEU A 117 -2.97 7.82 -13.12
C LEU A 117 -4.03 6.73 -13.12
N GLU A 118 -5.02 6.83 -14.01
CA GLU A 118 -6.05 5.80 -14.20
C GLU A 118 -5.45 4.48 -14.68
N GLU A 119 -4.47 4.53 -15.59
CA GLU A 119 -3.73 3.36 -16.07
C GLU A 119 -2.92 2.68 -14.94
N CYS A 120 -2.20 3.45 -14.13
CA CYS A 120 -1.53 2.95 -12.93
C CYS A 120 -2.52 2.28 -11.97
N ALA A 121 -3.64 2.97 -11.67
CA ALA A 121 -4.65 2.47 -10.75
C ALA A 121 -5.31 1.18 -11.27
N ARG A 122 -5.57 1.10 -12.58
CA ARG A 122 -6.10 -0.09 -13.25
C ARG A 122 -5.14 -1.28 -13.15
N HIS A 123 -3.86 -1.08 -13.43
CA HIS A 123 -2.86 -2.14 -13.34
C HIS A 123 -2.63 -2.58 -11.89
N TRP A 124 -2.58 -1.64 -10.94
CA TRP A 124 -2.52 -1.94 -9.52
C TRP A 124 -3.73 -2.75 -9.05
N ALA A 125 -4.94 -2.35 -9.42
CA ALA A 125 -6.17 -3.06 -9.03
C ALA A 125 -6.21 -4.48 -9.60
N ARG A 126 -5.83 -4.65 -10.88
CA ARG A 126 -5.72 -5.97 -11.52
C ARG A 126 -4.69 -6.85 -10.83
N ALA A 127 -3.47 -6.36 -10.62
CA ALA A 127 -2.40 -7.13 -9.98
C ALA A 127 -2.76 -7.52 -8.54
N ARG A 128 -3.38 -6.61 -7.80
CA ARG A 128 -3.89 -6.89 -6.46
C ARG A 128 -4.98 -7.97 -6.47
N ALA A 129 -5.96 -7.86 -7.38
CA ALA A 129 -7.00 -8.87 -7.53
C ALA A 129 -6.42 -10.25 -7.91
N ALA A 130 -5.38 -10.28 -8.74
CA ALA A 130 -4.66 -11.51 -9.08
C ALA A 130 -4.00 -12.14 -7.83
N LEU A 131 -3.28 -11.36 -7.03
CA LEU A 131 -2.60 -11.80 -5.81
C LEU A 131 -3.55 -12.09 -4.63
N GLU A 132 -4.75 -11.54 -4.65
CA GLU A 132 -5.83 -11.84 -3.69
C GLU A 132 -6.74 -12.98 -4.18
N GLY A 133 -6.44 -13.55 -5.35
CA GLY A 133 -7.20 -14.66 -5.92
C GLY A 133 -7.16 -15.94 -5.08
N PRO A 134 -8.01 -16.93 -5.42
CA PRO A 134 -8.18 -18.16 -4.64
C PRO A 134 -6.92 -19.04 -4.60
N PHE A 135 -6.07 -18.95 -5.63
CA PHE A 135 -4.79 -19.67 -5.64
C PHE A 135 -3.90 -19.20 -4.49
N TRP A 136 -3.72 -17.90 -4.34
CA TRP A 136 -2.82 -17.29 -3.37
C TRP A 136 -3.36 -17.26 -1.93
N THR A 137 -4.68 -17.44 -1.76
CA THR A 137 -5.37 -17.38 -0.47
C THR A 137 -5.76 -18.75 0.07
N ALA A 138 -5.56 -19.82 -0.70
CA ALA A 138 -5.79 -21.17 -0.22
C ALA A 138 -4.85 -21.49 0.97
N GLY A 139 -5.40 -22.13 2.01
CA GLY A 139 -4.63 -22.45 3.23
C GLY A 139 -3.48 -23.46 3.01
N GLN A 140 -3.40 -24.06 1.83
CA GLN A 140 -2.37 -25.05 1.46
C GLN A 140 -1.25 -24.46 0.59
N VAL A 141 -1.23 -23.14 0.38
CA VAL A 141 -0.15 -22.49 -0.37
C VAL A 141 1.17 -22.58 0.41
N PRO A 142 2.28 -22.97 -0.22
CA PRO A 142 3.58 -23.05 0.42
C PRO A 142 4.02 -21.73 1.04
N ALA A 143 4.78 -21.83 2.13
CA ALA A 143 5.28 -20.66 2.85
C ALA A 143 6.06 -19.68 1.94
N HIS A 144 6.77 -20.18 0.92
CA HIS A 144 7.51 -19.31 -0.02
C HIS A 144 6.57 -18.52 -0.95
N TYR A 145 5.47 -19.10 -1.43
CA TYR A 145 4.49 -18.34 -2.23
C TYR A 145 3.73 -17.33 -1.35
N GLN A 146 3.48 -17.65 -0.09
CA GLN A 146 2.89 -16.69 0.85
C GLN A 146 3.81 -15.49 1.11
N SER A 147 5.12 -15.72 1.23
CA SER A 147 6.09 -14.63 1.38
C SER A 147 6.19 -13.79 0.10
N VAL A 148 6.28 -14.41 -1.07
CA VAL A 148 6.26 -13.73 -2.37
C VAL A 148 5.00 -12.88 -2.53
N ARG A 149 3.82 -13.44 -2.23
CA ARG A 149 2.55 -12.70 -2.26
C ARG A 149 2.58 -11.47 -1.36
N THR A 150 3.07 -11.62 -0.14
CA THR A 150 3.14 -10.52 0.84
C THR A 150 4.10 -9.42 0.36
N LEU A 151 5.26 -9.81 -0.18
CA LEU A 151 6.23 -8.87 -0.75
C LEU A 151 5.66 -8.18 -2.00
N ALA A 152 4.99 -8.90 -2.89
CA ALA A 152 4.38 -8.36 -4.09
C ALA A 152 3.26 -7.36 -3.76
N LEU A 153 2.39 -7.68 -2.80
CA LEU A 153 1.35 -6.75 -2.33
C LEU A 153 1.97 -5.49 -1.70
N SER A 154 3.02 -5.64 -0.90
CA SER A 154 3.74 -4.48 -0.34
C SER A 154 4.38 -3.62 -1.43
N ALA A 155 5.01 -4.24 -2.44
CA ALA A 155 5.65 -3.54 -3.55
C ALA A 155 4.63 -2.83 -4.46
N LEU A 156 3.47 -3.43 -4.70
CA LEU A 156 2.34 -2.81 -5.41
C LEU A 156 1.89 -1.52 -4.73
N ASP A 157 1.77 -1.59 -3.41
CA ASP A 157 1.33 -0.45 -2.62
C ASP A 157 2.36 0.66 -2.58
N GLN A 158 3.63 0.32 -2.33
CA GLN A 158 4.75 1.27 -2.40
C GLN A 158 4.84 1.93 -3.78
N SER A 159 4.61 1.17 -4.85
CA SER A 159 4.60 1.72 -6.22
C SER A 159 3.50 2.77 -6.40
N MET A 160 2.30 2.54 -5.86
CA MET A 160 1.23 3.55 -5.91
C MET A 160 1.55 4.76 -5.03
N ASP A 161 2.20 4.56 -3.89
CA ASP A 161 2.66 5.66 -3.05
C ASP A 161 3.70 6.53 -3.80
N GLU A 162 4.65 5.90 -4.49
CA GLU A 162 5.63 6.59 -5.36
C GLU A 162 4.95 7.37 -6.48
N VAL A 163 3.91 6.79 -7.12
CA VAL A 163 3.11 7.51 -8.12
C VAL A 163 2.50 8.77 -7.51
N MET A 164 1.90 8.70 -6.32
CA MET A 164 1.33 9.88 -5.65
C MET A 164 2.41 10.93 -5.35
N LEU A 165 3.58 10.51 -4.88
CA LEU A 165 4.70 11.42 -4.59
C LEU A 165 5.22 12.15 -5.83
N HIS A 166 5.22 11.50 -7.01
CA HIS A 166 5.55 12.17 -8.27
C HIS A 166 4.57 13.30 -8.64
N TYR A 167 3.34 13.24 -8.14
CA TYR A 167 2.33 14.27 -8.33
C TYR A 167 2.27 15.31 -7.19
N ARG A 168 3.14 15.21 -6.18
CA ARG A 168 3.16 16.11 -5.01
C ARG A 168 3.10 17.58 -5.39
N ASP A 169 4.03 18.03 -6.23
CA ASP A 169 4.20 19.45 -6.57
C ASP A 169 3.06 19.99 -7.47
N TRP A 170 2.21 19.09 -7.97
CA TRP A 170 1.12 19.38 -8.89
C TRP A 170 -0.24 19.43 -8.20
N VAL A 171 -0.32 18.88 -6.99
CA VAL A 171 -1.53 18.89 -6.18
C VAL A 171 -1.44 20.05 -5.20
N PRO A 172 -2.38 21.01 -5.22
CA PRO A 172 -2.35 22.14 -4.30
C PRO A 172 -2.43 21.67 -2.84
N ASP A 173 -1.71 22.35 -1.95
CA ASP A 173 -1.68 22.02 -0.52
C ASP A 173 -3.06 22.11 0.12
N GLU A 174 -3.84 23.11 -0.30
CA GLU A 174 -5.22 23.29 0.12
C GLU A 174 -6.15 23.17 -1.09
N VAL A 175 -7.19 22.35 -0.96
CA VAL A 175 -8.21 22.20 -2.00
C VAL A 175 -9.27 23.30 -1.79
N PRO A 176 -9.31 24.37 -2.60
CA PRO A 176 -10.18 25.50 -2.34
C PRO A 176 -11.66 25.08 -2.37
N ASN A 177 -12.49 25.75 -1.60
CA ASN A 177 -13.94 25.57 -1.73
C ASN A 177 -14.42 26.25 -3.00
N ARG A 178 -15.23 25.55 -3.80
CA ARG A 178 -15.82 26.12 -5.02
C ARG A 178 -16.79 27.23 -4.61
N HIS A 179 -16.59 28.44 -5.11
CA HIS A 179 -17.57 29.51 -5.04
C HIS A 179 -18.53 29.42 -6.23
N ALA A 180 -19.74 29.98 -6.11
CA ALA A 180 -20.74 29.94 -7.18
C ALA A 180 -20.23 30.57 -8.50
N LEU A 181 -19.34 31.56 -8.40
CA LEU A 181 -18.71 32.23 -9.53
C LEU A 181 -17.75 31.32 -10.31
N ASP A 182 -17.13 30.32 -9.66
CA ASP A 182 -16.23 29.38 -10.33
C ASP A 182 -16.95 28.54 -11.40
N TYR A 183 -18.24 28.27 -11.22
CA TYR A 183 -19.06 27.56 -12.21
C TYR A 183 -19.34 28.43 -13.44
N VAL A 184 -19.48 29.75 -13.24
CA VAL A 184 -19.70 30.70 -14.33
C VAL A 184 -18.42 30.86 -15.14
N ASP A 185 -17.27 30.98 -14.47
CA ASP A 185 -15.96 31.02 -15.13
C ASP A 185 -15.66 29.73 -15.90
N GLU A 186 -15.96 28.55 -15.34
CA GLU A 186 -15.79 27.26 -16.01
C GLU A 186 -16.66 27.15 -17.28
N ALA A 187 -17.91 27.62 -17.21
CA ALA A 187 -18.77 27.70 -18.39
C ALA A 187 -18.21 28.70 -19.43
N LEU A 188 -17.73 29.87 -18.99
CA LEU A 188 -17.18 30.89 -19.88
C LEU A 188 -15.88 30.45 -20.57
N GLU A 189 -14.98 29.78 -19.84
CA GLU A 189 -13.74 29.21 -20.37
C GLU A 189 -14.03 28.17 -21.46
N GLN A 190 -15.06 27.34 -21.24
CA GLN A 190 -15.48 26.34 -22.22
C GLN A 190 -16.10 26.96 -23.49
N PHE A 191 -16.87 28.05 -23.35
CA PHE A 191 -17.48 28.74 -24.49
C PHE A 191 -16.50 29.62 -25.28
N THR A 192 -15.49 30.19 -24.63
CA THR A 192 -14.60 31.15 -25.28
C THR A 192 -13.47 30.50 -26.08
N MET A 193 -13.28 29.17 -26.00
CA MET A 193 -12.15 28.43 -26.62
C MET A 193 -10.78 29.10 -26.39
N LYS A 194 -10.68 30.04 -25.44
CA LYS A 194 -9.42 30.62 -24.98
C LYS A 194 -8.75 29.50 -24.21
N GLY A 195 -7.95 28.72 -24.94
CA GLY A 195 -7.26 27.55 -24.45
C GLY A 195 -6.80 27.77 -23.03
N SER A 196 -7.22 26.85 -22.16
CA SER A 196 -6.93 26.81 -20.73
C SER A 196 -5.48 27.25 -20.51
N LYS A 197 -5.29 28.51 -20.11
CA LYS A 197 -4.00 28.95 -19.64
C LYS A 197 -3.77 28.18 -18.34
N ARG A 198 -2.78 27.27 -18.35
CA ARG A 198 -2.39 26.28 -17.32
C ARG A 198 -3.02 24.91 -17.65
N ALA A 199 -2.27 23.83 -17.87
CA ALA A 199 -0.95 23.47 -17.37
C ALA A 199 0.13 23.44 -18.46
N ASN A 200 1.22 24.21 -18.26
CA ASN A 200 2.49 23.79 -18.83
C ASN A 200 2.86 22.49 -18.12
N PHE A 201 2.69 21.39 -18.85
CA PHE A 201 3.17 20.04 -18.61
C PHE A 201 4.38 19.93 -17.66
N PRO A 202 4.49 18.84 -16.90
CA PRO A 202 5.78 18.23 -16.67
C PRO A 202 5.98 17.01 -17.56
N PRO A 203 6.86 17.11 -18.57
CA PRO A 203 7.49 15.93 -19.15
C PRO A 203 8.26 15.10 -18.10
N ALA A 204 8.65 15.72 -16.97
CA ALA A 204 9.54 15.12 -15.98
C ALA A 204 8.89 14.02 -15.11
N ALA A 205 7.64 14.16 -14.68
CA ALA A 205 6.95 13.16 -13.86
C ALA A 205 6.43 11.98 -14.69
N PHE A 206 6.13 12.22 -15.98
CA PHE A 206 5.59 11.20 -16.89
C PHE A 206 6.53 10.00 -17.07
N GLY A 207 7.84 10.24 -17.20
CA GLY A 207 8.81 9.18 -17.42
C GLY A 207 8.82 8.15 -16.28
N PRO A 208 9.11 8.56 -15.03
CA PRO A 208 9.11 7.67 -13.88
C PRO A 208 7.76 6.98 -13.65
N VAL A 209 6.64 7.71 -13.72
CA VAL A 209 5.31 7.13 -13.47
C VAL A 209 4.94 6.09 -14.54
N ARG A 210 5.32 6.32 -15.81
CA ARG A 210 5.13 5.33 -16.86
C ARG A 210 5.92 4.04 -16.60
N VAL A 211 7.15 4.15 -16.13
CA VAL A 211 7.96 2.98 -15.74
C VAL A 211 7.28 2.22 -14.61
N ILE A 212 6.69 2.92 -13.63
CA ILE A 212 5.91 2.28 -12.57
C ILE A 212 4.67 1.58 -13.15
N ALA A 213 3.93 2.24 -14.04
CA ALA A 213 2.76 1.64 -14.71
C ALA A 213 3.11 0.35 -15.45
N ASP A 214 4.20 0.35 -16.21
CA ASP A 214 4.69 -0.83 -16.93
C ASP A 214 5.08 -1.96 -15.96
N LYS A 215 5.75 -1.64 -14.85
CA LYS A 215 6.10 -2.63 -13.80
C LYS A 215 4.86 -3.20 -13.11
N LEU A 216 3.87 -2.37 -12.79
CA LEU A 216 2.58 -2.81 -12.23
C LEU A 216 1.87 -3.79 -13.17
N ARG A 217 1.88 -3.49 -14.47
CA ARG A 217 1.34 -4.36 -15.51
C ARG A 217 2.07 -5.71 -15.54
N HIS A 218 3.40 -5.70 -15.62
CA HIS A 218 4.20 -6.92 -15.65
C HIS A 218 4.00 -7.78 -14.40
N LEU A 219 3.98 -7.17 -13.21
CA LEU A 219 3.72 -7.89 -11.97
C LEU A 219 2.33 -8.56 -11.98
N GLY A 220 1.31 -7.87 -12.51
CA GLY A 220 -0.02 -8.45 -12.67
C GLY A 220 -0.05 -9.62 -13.65
N ASP A 221 0.62 -9.50 -14.80
CA ASP A 221 0.69 -10.56 -15.81
C ASP A 221 1.41 -11.81 -15.27
N GLU A 222 2.51 -11.63 -14.52
CA GLU A 222 3.25 -12.72 -13.87
C GLU A 222 2.42 -13.39 -12.76
N ALA A 223 1.77 -12.61 -11.91
CA ALA A 223 0.91 -13.15 -10.85
C ALA A 223 -0.26 -13.97 -11.40
N GLU A 224 -0.83 -13.54 -12.54
CA GLU A 224 -1.86 -14.31 -13.26
C GLU A 224 -1.29 -15.54 -13.96
N SER A 225 -0.08 -15.47 -14.54
CA SER A 225 0.57 -16.63 -15.19
C SER A 225 0.84 -17.73 -14.18
N LEU A 226 1.50 -17.40 -13.06
CA LEU A 226 1.79 -18.34 -11.98
C LEU A 226 0.51 -18.98 -11.42
N ALA A 227 -0.55 -18.18 -11.24
CA ALA A 227 -1.83 -18.69 -10.77
C ALA A 227 -2.53 -19.60 -11.79
N ARG A 228 -2.29 -19.43 -13.11
CA ARG A 228 -2.79 -20.31 -14.16
C ARG A 228 -1.98 -21.60 -14.25
N GLU A 229 -0.66 -21.50 -14.25
CA GLU A 229 0.26 -22.65 -14.32
C GLU A 229 0.02 -23.61 -13.15
N ALA A 230 -0.08 -23.09 -11.94
CA ALA A 230 -0.35 -23.90 -10.75
C ALA A 230 -1.73 -24.58 -10.73
N ARG A 231 -2.68 -24.16 -11.59
CA ARG A 231 -3.98 -24.84 -11.75
C ARG A 231 -3.93 -25.95 -12.79
N VAL A 232 -3.10 -25.81 -13.82
CA VAL A 232 -3.07 -26.71 -14.98
C VAL A 232 -2.09 -27.85 -14.76
N ASP A 233 -0.97 -27.59 -14.08
CA ASP A 233 0.11 -28.56 -13.98
C ASP A 233 0.16 -29.25 -12.60
N PRO A 234 -0.18 -30.55 -12.52
CA PRO A 234 -0.06 -31.32 -11.28
C PRO A 234 1.40 -31.52 -10.83
N GLU A 235 2.40 -31.39 -11.72
CA GLU A 235 3.81 -31.43 -11.35
C GLU A 235 4.25 -30.13 -10.68
N VAL A 236 3.74 -28.98 -11.11
CA VAL A 236 3.92 -27.69 -10.41
C VAL A 236 3.21 -27.75 -9.06
N ALA A 237 2.01 -28.33 -8.98
CA ALA A 237 1.35 -28.60 -7.70
C ALA A 237 2.16 -29.56 -6.80
N ALA A 238 2.97 -30.46 -7.38
CA ALA A 238 3.90 -31.32 -6.66
C ALA A 238 5.24 -30.63 -6.33
N GLU A 239 5.68 -29.61 -7.06
CA GLU A 239 6.80 -28.72 -6.69
C GLU A 239 6.42 -27.79 -5.52
N VAL A 240 5.14 -27.44 -5.46
CA VAL A 240 4.47 -26.73 -4.37
C VAL A 240 4.36 -27.63 -3.12
N ALA A 241 4.76 -28.90 -3.15
CA ALA A 241 4.77 -29.74 -1.94
C ALA A 241 5.76 -29.20 -0.88
N PRO A 242 5.33 -29.00 0.38
CA PRO A 242 6.20 -28.48 1.43
C PRO A 242 7.39 -29.42 1.64
N GLY A 243 8.61 -28.88 1.51
CA GLY A 243 9.87 -29.61 1.71
C GLY A 243 10.74 -29.71 0.46
N ARG A 244 10.17 -29.66 -0.76
CA ARG A 244 10.93 -29.93 -1.99
C ARG A 244 12.02 -28.88 -2.31
N SER A 245 11.77 -27.61 -2.00
CA SER A 245 12.80 -26.56 -2.10
C SER A 245 13.94 -26.76 -1.09
N LEU A 246 13.62 -27.34 0.06
CA LEU A 246 14.59 -27.69 1.10
C LEU A 246 15.38 -28.93 0.68
N ASP A 247 14.73 -29.91 0.04
CA ASP A 247 15.37 -31.09 -0.54
C ASP A 247 16.28 -30.72 -1.72
N GLN A 248 15.88 -29.76 -2.56
CA GLN A 248 16.69 -29.26 -3.67
C GLN A 248 17.93 -28.51 -3.16
N THR A 249 17.77 -27.61 -2.17
CA THR A 249 18.93 -26.93 -1.56
C THR A 249 19.84 -27.89 -0.80
N LEU A 250 19.29 -28.91 -0.14
CA LEU A 250 20.08 -30.00 0.45
C LEU A 250 20.81 -30.83 -0.61
N SER A 251 20.19 -31.07 -1.76
CA SER A 251 20.80 -31.74 -2.91
C SER A 251 21.97 -30.93 -3.46
N GLU A 252 21.79 -29.63 -3.68
CA GLU A 252 22.84 -28.72 -4.15
C GLU A 252 24.02 -28.67 -3.16
N LEU A 253 23.75 -28.58 -1.86
CA LEU A 253 24.79 -28.62 -0.84
C LEU A 253 25.56 -29.95 -0.81
N ARG A 254 24.89 -31.08 -1.09
CA ARG A 254 25.55 -32.39 -1.23
C ARG A 254 26.44 -32.43 -2.47
N GLN A 255 25.95 -31.93 -3.60
CA GLN A 255 26.73 -31.88 -4.85
C GLN A 255 27.97 -31.00 -4.71
N ILE A 256 27.87 -29.84 -4.05
CA ILE A 256 29.02 -28.97 -3.77
C ILE A 256 30.04 -29.72 -2.91
N ARG A 257 29.58 -30.43 -1.87
CA ARG A 257 30.46 -31.19 -0.99
C ARG A 257 31.17 -32.34 -1.70
N GLU A 258 30.47 -33.07 -2.57
CA GLU A 258 31.07 -34.11 -3.41
C GLU A 258 32.12 -33.53 -4.36
N ALA A 259 31.81 -32.40 -5.01
CA ALA A 259 32.76 -31.70 -5.87
C ALA A 259 34.01 -31.21 -5.10
N GLU A 260 33.85 -30.73 -3.87
CA GLU A 260 34.97 -30.36 -3.00
C GLU A 260 35.83 -31.56 -2.60
N ASP A 261 35.21 -32.70 -2.31
CA ASP A 261 35.93 -33.92 -1.92
C ASP A 261 36.68 -34.54 -3.12
N GLU A 262 36.11 -34.49 -4.33
CA GLU A 262 36.81 -34.84 -5.58
C GLU A 262 38.02 -33.93 -5.83
N LEU A 263 37.84 -32.62 -5.64
CA LEU A 263 38.93 -31.65 -5.80
C LEU A 263 40.07 -31.92 -4.81
N ARG A 264 39.75 -32.27 -3.56
CA ARG A 264 40.72 -32.63 -2.52
C ARG A 264 41.45 -33.94 -2.81
N GLN A 265 40.77 -34.92 -3.43
CA GLN A 265 41.41 -36.16 -3.85
C GLN A 265 42.39 -35.91 -5.02
N ASN A 266 41.98 -35.10 -6.01
CA ASN A 266 42.84 -34.73 -7.13
C ASN A 266 44.05 -33.87 -6.73
N LEU A 267 43.98 -33.12 -5.63
CA LEU A 267 45.11 -32.35 -5.10
C LEU A 267 46.08 -33.19 -4.23
N ARG A 268 45.69 -34.41 -3.84
CA ARG A 268 46.51 -35.31 -3.01
C ARG A 268 47.13 -36.48 -3.78
N GLY A 269 46.64 -36.77 -4.99
CA GLY A 269 47.26 -37.69 -5.95
C GLY A 269 48.27 -36.97 -6.83
#